data_AF-A0AAD4YJ02-F1
#
_entry.id   AF-A0AAD4YJ02-F1
#
_cell.length_a   1.000
_cell.length_b   1.000
_cell.length_c   1.000
_cell.angle_alpha   90.00
_cell.angle_beta   90.00
_cell.angle_gamma   90.00
#
_symmetry.space_group_name_H-M   'P 1'
#
loop_
_entity.id
_entity.type
_entity.pdbx_description
1 polymer ?
#
loop_
_entity_poly.entity_id
_entity_poly.type
_entity_poly.pdbx_seq_one_letter_code
_entity_poly.pdbx_strand_id
1 'polypeptide(L)'
;MAVSCYLKRRQYGDADGPLKQGLRLSQSTEEMAASLTVQSESGCTNIVSAAPCQAEPQQYEVQFGRLRNFLTDSDSQHSHEVMPLLYPLFVYLHLNLIQNSPKSTVESFYSRFHGMFLQNASQKDVIEHLQTTQTIQDILTSGCEPSWTTNVLKPPLST
;
A
#
# COMPACT_ATOMS: atom_id res chain seq x y z
N MET A 1 -8.43 9.82 38.29
CA MET A 1 -7.35 10.17 39.25
C MET A 1 -5.97 9.61 38.84
N ALA A 2 -5.84 8.33 38.45
CA ALA A 2 -4.53 7.77 38.04
C ALA A 2 -3.90 8.47 36.82
N VAL A 3 -4.68 8.76 35.77
CA VAL A 3 -4.20 9.43 34.55
C VAL A 3 -3.69 10.85 34.86
N SER A 4 -4.43 11.63 35.66
CA SER A 4 -4.04 12.98 36.07
C SER A 4 -2.70 12.99 36.83
N CYS A 5 -2.50 12.05 37.76
CA CYS A 5 -1.25 11.91 38.50
C CYS A 5 -0.06 11.53 37.61
N TYR A 6 -0.29 10.67 36.61
CA TYR A 6 0.73 10.25 35.66
C TYR A 6 1.17 11.40 34.74
N LEU A 7 0.22 12.17 34.21
CA LEU A 7 0.50 13.32 33.34
C LEU A 7 1.27 14.42 34.08
N LYS A 8 0.89 14.71 35.33
CA LYS A 8 1.59 15.65 36.21
C LYS A 8 3.04 15.23 36.48
N ARG A 9 3.29 13.93 36.70
CA ARG A 9 4.64 13.37 36.84
C ARG A 9 5.48 13.52 35.58
N ARG A 10 4.85 13.44 34.40
CA ARG A 10 5.50 13.63 33.09
C ARG A 10 5.61 15.10 32.66
N GLN A 11 5.27 16.05 33.53
CA GLN A 11 5.31 17.49 33.26
C GLN A 11 4.47 17.94 32.05
N TYR A 12 3.44 17.17 31.70
CA TYR A 12 2.37 17.71 30.85
C TYR A 12 1.58 18.67 31.75
N GLY A 13 1.84 19.97 31.62
CA GLY A 13 1.46 21.00 32.58
C GLY A 13 -0.01 20.99 33.02
N ASP A 14 -0.22 21.25 34.31
CA ASP A 14 -1.51 21.57 34.92
C ASP A 14 -2.14 22.73 34.14
N ALA A 15 -3.23 22.46 33.43
CA ALA A 15 -4.03 23.51 32.80
C ALA A 15 -4.91 24.19 33.87
N ASP A 16 -4.31 24.76 34.91
CA ASP A 16 -4.95 25.67 35.86
C ASP A 16 -4.92 27.14 35.36
N GLY A 17 -4.81 27.33 34.04
CA GLY A 17 -5.33 28.54 33.40
C GLY A 17 -6.82 28.33 33.11
N PRO A 18 -7.66 29.39 33.05
CA PRO A 18 -9.06 29.24 32.67
C PRO A 18 -9.09 28.38 31.41
N LEU A 19 -9.70 27.18 31.51
CA LEU A 19 -9.81 26.21 30.42
C LEU A 19 -10.00 27.02 29.15
N LYS A 20 -8.95 27.10 28.31
CA LYS A 20 -8.99 27.99 27.16
C LYS A 20 -10.28 27.66 26.45
N GLN A 21 -11.20 28.63 26.44
CA GLN A 21 -12.58 28.52 25.98
C GLN A 21 -12.66 28.25 24.46
N GLY A 22 -11.58 27.75 23.87
CA GLY A 22 -11.40 27.39 22.48
C GLY A 22 -10.55 26.14 22.25
N LEU A 23 -10.16 25.37 23.28
CA LEU A 23 -9.57 24.04 23.04
C LEU A 23 -10.72 23.05 22.82
N ARG A 24 -11.14 22.91 21.57
CA ARG A 24 -12.21 21.97 21.21
C ARG A 24 -11.69 20.54 21.32
N LEU A 25 -12.01 19.88 22.43
CA LEU A 25 -11.58 18.52 22.74
C LEU A 25 -12.37 17.44 21.96
N SER A 26 -13.47 17.84 21.32
CA SER A 26 -14.31 16.98 20.50
C SER A 26 -14.79 17.73 19.26
N GLN A 27 -14.97 16.97 18.18
CA GLN A 27 -15.56 17.44 16.93
C GLN A 27 -16.90 16.72 16.75
N SER A 28 -17.93 17.43 16.25
CA SER A 28 -19.19 16.77 15.89
C SER A 28 -19.01 15.88 14.65
N THR A 29 -19.83 14.85 14.51
CA THR A 29 -19.89 14.02 13.30
C THR A 29 -20.17 14.85 12.05
N GLU A 30 -21.04 15.86 12.14
CA GLU A 30 -21.35 16.74 11.00
C GLU A 30 -20.13 17.58 10.60
N GLU A 31 -19.38 18.08 11.58
CA GLU A 31 -18.19 18.89 11.32
C GLU A 31 -17.05 18.07 10.75
N MET A 32 -16.92 16.81 11.17
CA MET A 32 -15.99 15.86 10.59
C MET A 32 -16.36 15.57 9.13
N ALA A 33 -17.63 15.30 8.84
CA ALA A 33 -18.12 15.07 7.47
C ALA A 33 -17.92 16.29 6.56
N ALA A 34 -18.20 17.50 7.06
CA ALA A 34 -17.97 18.74 6.34
C ALA A 34 -16.47 18.96 6.05
N SER A 35 -15.61 18.72 7.04
CA SER A 35 -14.15 18.85 6.89
C SER A 35 -13.57 17.82 5.91
N LEU A 36 -14.12 16.61 5.88
CA LEU A 36 -13.75 15.57 4.91
C LEU A 36 -14.13 15.96 3.48
N THR A 37 -15.33 16.52 3.31
CA THR A 37 -15.82 16.98 2.01
C THR A 37 -14.94 18.11 1.47
N VAL A 38 -14.67 19.14 2.29
CA VAL A 38 -13.76 20.24 1.94
C VAL A 38 -12.35 19.73 1.60
N GLN A 39 -11.79 18.82 2.40
CA GLN A 39 -10.48 18.24 2.09
C GLN A 39 -10.45 17.43 0.80
N SER A 40 -11.55 16.74 0.46
CA SER A 40 -11.65 15.99 -0.80
C SER A 40 -11.75 16.90 -2.03
N GLU A 41 -12.38 18.07 -1.89
CA GLU A 41 -12.64 18.99 -3.00
C GLU A 41 -11.55 20.06 -3.18
N SER A 42 -10.92 20.52 -2.08
CA SER A 42 -9.95 21.62 -2.09
C SER A 42 -8.58 21.28 -1.50
N GLY A 43 -8.37 20.07 -0.99
CA GLY A 43 -7.11 19.66 -0.40
C GLY A 43 -6.05 19.28 -1.44
N CYS A 44 -4.78 19.58 -1.14
CA CYS A 44 -3.67 18.88 -1.80
C CYS A 44 -3.75 17.40 -1.40
N THR A 45 -3.56 16.48 -2.34
CA THR A 45 -3.69 15.03 -2.10
C THR A 45 -2.78 14.59 -0.96
N ASN A 46 -3.33 14.44 0.25
CA ASN A 46 -2.61 13.92 1.40
C ASN A 46 -2.61 12.38 1.30
N ILE A 47 -1.73 11.87 0.45
CA ILE A 47 -1.62 10.44 0.14
C ILE A 47 -1.42 9.61 1.43
N VAL A 48 -0.78 10.17 2.46
CA VAL A 48 -0.54 9.47 3.73
C VAL A 48 -1.84 9.29 4.54
N SER A 49 -2.75 10.27 4.52
CA SER A 49 -4.02 10.19 5.26
C SER A 49 -5.17 9.57 4.45
N ALA A 50 -5.07 9.56 3.11
CA ALA A 50 -6.05 8.96 2.22
C ALA A 50 -5.66 7.57 1.72
N ALA A 51 -4.46 7.07 2.08
CA ALA A 51 -4.07 5.69 1.77
C ALA A 51 -5.00 4.74 2.53
N PRO A 52 -5.65 3.79 1.83
CA PRO A 52 -6.40 2.73 2.49
C PRO A 52 -5.52 2.04 3.53
N CYS A 53 -6.03 1.84 4.75
CA CYS A 53 -5.34 1.10 5.81
C CYS A 53 -5.10 -0.39 5.44
N GLN A 54 -5.72 -0.86 4.36
CA GLN A 54 -5.64 -2.21 3.84
C GLN A 54 -5.39 -2.15 2.34
N ALA A 55 -4.49 -2.99 1.84
CA ALA A 55 -4.25 -3.09 0.41
C ALA A 55 -5.49 -3.72 -0.27
N GLU A 56 -6.04 -3.04 -1.29
CA GLU A 56 -7.12 -3.57 -2.11
C GLU A 56 -6.54 -4.19 -3.39
N PRO A 57 -6.56 -5.53 -3.54
CA PRO A 57 -5.97 -6.19 -4.71
C PRO A 57 -6.59 -5.75 -6.04
N GLN A 58 -7.87 -5.33 -6.02
CA GLN A 58 -8.59 -4.78 -7.18
C GLN A 58 -7.99 -3.47 -7.71
N GLN A 59 -7.24 -2.74 -6.88
CA GLN A 59 -6.62 -1.46 -7.26
C GLN A 59 -5.21 -1.61 -7.82
N TYR A 60 -4.58 -2.79 -7.71
CA TYR A 60 -3.17 -2.98 -8.10
C TYR A 60 -2.94 -2.65 -9.58
N GLU A 61 -3.85 -3.03 -10.46
CA GLU A 61 -3.74 -2.72 -11.89
C GLU A 61 -3.74 -1.21 -12.16
N VAL A 62 -4.67 -0.49 -11.53
CA VAL A 62 -4.81 0.96 -11.69
C VAL A 62 -3.60 1.68 -11.08
N GLN A 63 -3.17 1.29 -9.88
CA GLN A 63 -2.06 1.92 -9.17
C GLN A 63 -0.72 1.66 -9.87
N PHE A 64 -0.47 0.43 -10.30
CA PHE A 64 0.73 0.07 -11.06
C PHE A 64 0.77 0.82 -12.39
N GLY A 65 -0.36 0.88 -13.11
CA GLY A 65 -0.47 1.66 -14.35
C GLY A 65 -0.18 3.16 -14.16
N ARG A 66 -0.69 3.75 -13.08
CA ARG A 66 -0.40 5.17 -12.73
C ARG A 66 1.08 5.39 -12.44
N LEU A 67 1.70 4.52 -11.63
CA LEU A 67 3.14 4.60 -11.33
C LEU A 67 3.96 4.47 -12.61
N ARG A 68 3.66 3.47 -13.43
CA ARG A 68 4.34 3.25 -14.71
C ARG A 68 4.24 4.47 -15.61
N ASN A 69 3.06 5.04 -15.78
CA ASN A 69 2.85 6.21 -16.63
C ASN A 69 3.60 7.41 -16.05
N PHE A 70 3.50 7.67 -14.75
CA PHE A 70 4.24 8.73 -14.08
C PHE A 70 5.75 8.62 -14.34
N LEU A 71 6.34 7.43 -14.21
CA LEU A 71 7.76 7.22 -14.46
C LEU A 71 8.12 7.33 -15.95
N THR A 72 7.22 6.98 -16.86
CA THR A 72 7.46 7.06 -18.31
C THR A 72 7.33 8.47 -18.83
N ASP A 73 6.37 9.24 -18.30
CA ASP A 73 6.06 10.60 -18.73
C ASP A 73 7.01 11.63 -18.08
N SER A 74 7.63 11.28 -16.95
CA SER A 74 8.65 12.11 -16.30
C SER A 74 10.01 11.88 -16.95
N ASP A 75 10.50 12.84 -17.73
CA ASP A 75 11.88 12.86 -18.25
C ASP A 75 12.84 13.39 -17.19
N SER A 76 13.18 12.56 -16.20
CA SER A 76 13.99 12.94 -15.04
C SER A 76 15.02 11.88 -14.70
N GLN A 77 16.16 12.26 -14.13
CA GLN A 77 17.16 11.28 -13.69
C GLN A 77 16.59 10.27 -12.68
N HIS A 78 15.71 10.72 -11.78
CA HIS A 78 15.09 9.86 -10.78
C HIS A 78 14.13 8.83 -11.39
N SER A 79 13.40 9.17 -12.45
CA SER A 79 12.51 8.19 -13.09
C SER A 79 13.31 7.05 -13.71
N HIS A 80 14.49 7.31 -14.28
CA HIS A 80 15.40 6.26 -14.77
C HIS A 80 15.96 5.36 -13.65
N GLU A 81 16.23 5.92 -12.47
CA GLU A 81 16.70 5.15 -11.31
C GLU A 81 15.58 4.26 -10.73
N VAL A 82 14.33 4.70 -10.81
CA VAL A 82 13.16 3.98 -10.25
C VAL A 82 12.56 2.99 -11.25
N MET A 83 12.66 3.24 -12.56
CA MET A 83 12.08 2.37 -13.61
C MET A 83 12.41 0.88 -13.44
N PRO A 84 13.66 0.48 -13.09
CA PRO A 84 14.00 -0.93 -12.89
C PRO A 84 13.21 -1.60 -11.75
N LEU A 85 12.69 -0.84 -10.79
CA LEU A 85 11.88 -1.36 -9.68
C LEU A 85 10.49 -1.83 -10.12
N LEU A 86 10.03 -1.44 -11.32
CA LEU A 86 8.75 -1.93 -11.85
C LEU A 86 8.74 -3.45 -12.04
N TYR A 87 9.88 -4.05 -12.37
CA TYR A 87 9.98 -5.51 -12.53
C TYR A 87 9.76 -6.28 -11.22
N PRO A 88 10.58 -6.09 -10.16
CA PRO A 88 10.36 -6.81 -8.90
C PRO A 88 8.99 -6.47 -8.27
N LEU A 89 8.49 -5.25 -8.48
CA LEU A 89 7.16 -4.86 -8.03
C LEU A 89 6.05 -5.62 -8.78
N PHE A 90 6.14 -5.74 -10.11
CA PHE A 90 5.19 -6.50 -10.91
C PHE A 90 5.13 -7.97 -10.46
N VAL A 91 6.29 -8.61 -10.29
CA VAL A 91 6.39 -10.00 -9.82
C VAL A 91 5.72 -10.16 -8.46
N TYR A 92 6.06 -9.29 -7.50
CA TYR A 92 5.48 -9.33 -6.16
C TYR A 92 3.94 -9.16 -6.18
N LEU A 93 3.44 -8.15 -6.89
CA LEU A 93 1.99 -7.89 -6.96
C LEU A 93 1.27 -9.04 -7.64
N HIS A 94 1.82 -9.62 -8.71
CA HIS A 94 1.22 -10.78 -9.37
C HIS A 94 1.12 -12.00 -8.43
N LEU A 95 2.19 -12.31 -7.70
CA LEU A 95 2.17 -13.38 -6.69
C LEU A 95 1.17 -13.10 -5.56
N ASN A 96 1.06 -11.85 -5.13
CA ASN A 96 0.07 -11.45 -4.12
C ASN A 96 -1.38 -11.60 -4.64
N LEU A 97 -1.61 -11.27 -5.92
CA LEU A 97 -2.91 -11.46 -6.58
C LEU A 97 -3.28 -12.95 -6.65
N ILE A 98 -2.34 -13.84 -6.98
CA ILE A 98 -2.59 -15.31 -6.99
C ILE A 98 -3.08 -15.80 -5.63
N GLN A 99 -2.56 -15.23 -4.53
CA GLN A 99 -2.93 -15.63 -3.18
C GLN A 99 -4.30 -15.08 -2.73
N ASN A 100 -4.65 -13.86 -3.15
CA ASN A 100 -5.72 -13.10 -2.52
C ASN A 100 -6.84 -12.65 -3.47
N SER A 101 -6.77 -12.96 -4.76
CA SER A 101 -7.70 -12.43 -5.78
C SER A 101 -8.32 -13.50 -6.68
N PRO A 102 -9.48 -13.22 -7.29
CA PRO A 102 -10.03 -14.06 -8.35
C PRO A 102 -9.10 -14.16 -9.54
N LYS A 103 -9.10 -15.31 -10.22
CA LYS A 103 -8.27 -15.58 -11.40
C LYS A 103 -8.40 -14.51 -12.49
N SER A 104 -9.59 -13.98 -12.74
CA SER A 104 -9.81 -12.92 -13.73
C SER A 104 -9.00 -11.65 -13.43
N THR A 105 -8.86 -11.28 -12.15
CA THR A 105 -8.06 -10.12 -11.73
C THR A 105 -6.57 -10.37 -11.96
N VAL A 106 -6.08 -11.59 -11.65
CA VAL A 106 -4.69 -11.99 -11.88
C VAL A 106 -4.33 -11.91 -13.37
N GLU A 107 -5.19 -12.49 -14.23
CA GLU A 107 -5.03 -12.53 -15.69
C GLU A 107 -5.09 -11.13 -16.31
N SER A 108 -6.02 -10.28 -15.85
CA SER A 108 -6.13 -8.88 -16.29
C SER A 108 -4.83 -8.12 -15.99
N PHE A 109 -4.33 -8.20 -14.76
CA PHE A 109 -3.10 -7.56 -14.36
C PHE A 109 -1.89 -8.06 -15.16
N TYR A 110 -1.75 -9.38 -15.32
CA TYR A 110 -0.65 -9.98 -16.07
C TYR A 110 -0.68 -9.56 -17.54
N SER A 111 -1.81 -9.78 -18.23
CA SER A 111 -1.96 -9.49 -19.66
C SER A 111 -1.65 -8.04 -20.00
N ARG A 112 -1.99 -7.10 -19.11
CA ARG A 112 -1.78 -5.67 -19.30
C ARG A 112 -0.32 -5.22 -19.23
N PHE A 113 0.51 -5.85 -18.39
CA PHE A 113 1.85 -5.33 -18.08
C PHE A 113 3.02 -6.27 -18.41
N HIS A 114 2.80 -7.59 -18.55
CA HIS A 114 3.88 -8.57 -18.75
C HIS A 114 4.80 -8.24 -19.95
N GLY A 115 4.23 -7.70 -21.04
CA GLY A 115 4.96 -7.36 -22.26
C GLY A 115 6.13 -6.38 -22.04
N MET A 116 6.09 -5.57 -20.99
CA MET A 116 7.17 -4.64 -20.65
C MET A 116 8.49 -5.35 -20.30
N PHE A 117 8.41 -6.59 -19.83
CA PHE A 117 9.54 -7.32 -19.25
C PHE A 117 10.08 -8.42 -20.18
N LEU A 118 9.43 -8.65 -21.33
CA LEU A 118 9.82 -9.69 -22.29
C LEU A 118 11.10 -9.35 -23.08
N GLN A 119 11.45 -8.07 -23.18
CA GLN A 119 12.62 -7.62 -23.93
C GLN A 119 13.95 -7.93 -23.21
N ASN A 120 13.91 -8.15 -21.90
CA ASN A 120 15.09 -8.48 -21.13
C ASN A 120 15.15 -10.00 -20.89
N ALA A 121 16.16 -10.65 -21.47
CA ALA A 121 16.33 -12.10 -21.37
C ALA A 121 16.37 -12.61 -19.93
N SER A 122 16.95 -11.84 -18.98
CA SER A 122 17.02 -12.26 -17.58
C SER A 122 15.67 -12.19 -16.84
N GLN A 123 14.71 -11.42 -17.36
CA GLN A 123 13.37 -11.27 -16.80
C GLN A 123 12.37 -12.19 -17.51
N LYS A 124 12.56 -12.39 -18.81
CA LYS A 124 11.66 -13.13 -19.69
C LYS A 124 11.30 -14.51 -19.15
N ASP A 125 12.28 -15.32 -18.74
CA ASP A 125 12.04 -16.69 -18.24
C ASP A 125 11.10 -16.69 -17.02
N VAL A 126 11.28 -15.73 -16.11
CA VAL A 126 10.42 -15.58 -14.92
C VAL A 126 9.01 -15.14 -15.33
N ILE A 127 8.90 -14.22 -16.27
CA ILE A 127 7.61 -13.69 -16.73
C ILE A 127 6.80 -14.78 -17.45
N GLU A 128 7.43 -15.58 -18.30
CA GLU A 128 6.80 -16.73 -18.95
C GLU A 128 6.40 -17.80 -17.93
N HIS A 129 7.24 -18.05 -16.91
CA HIS A 129 6.88 -18.95 -15.82
C HIS A 129 5.65 -18.48 -15.04
N LEU A 130 5.59 -17.18 -14.68
CA LEU A 130 4.44 -16.59 -13.98
C LEU A 130 3.11 -16.80 -14.72
N GLN A 131 3.11 -16.87 -16.06
CA GLN A 131 1.91 -17.16 -16.84
C GLN A 131 1.29 -18.51 -16.48
N THR A 132 2.13 -19.49 -16.15
CA THR A 132 1.72 -20.86 -15.83
C THR A 132 1.38 -21.04 -14.35
N THR A 133 1.81 -20.10 -13.49
CA THR A 133 1.60 -20.14 -12.04
C THR A 133 0.20 -19.60 -11.71
N GLN A 134 -0.76 -20.48 -11.48
CA GLN A 134 -2.17 -20.10 -11.28
C GLN A 134 -2.66 -20.30 -9.85
N THR A 135 -1.91 -21.03 -9.03
CA THR A 135 -2.28 -21.38 -7.66
C THR A 135 -1.12 -21.18 -6.68
N ILE A 136 -1.47 -21.12 -5.39
CA ILE A 136 -0.47 -21.09 -4.31
C ILE A 136 0.41 -22.34 -4.34
N GLN A 137 -0.13 -23.50 -4.75
CA GLN A 137 0.67 -24.73 -4.84
C GLN A 137 1.72 -24.67 -5.94
N ASP A 138 1.44 -24.01 -7.06
CA ASP A 138 2.40 -23.80 -8.14
C ASP A 138 3.59 -22.95 -7.65
N ILE A 139 3.30 -21.93 -6.83
CA ILE A 139 4.32 -21.09 -6.18
C ILE A 139 5.22 -21.94 -5.27
N LEU A 140 4.63 -22.76 -4.40
CA LEU A 140 5.37 -23.61 -3.46
C LEU A 140 6.21 -24.69 -4.16
N THR A 141 5.72 -25.22 -5.29
CA THR A 141 6.41 -26.27 -6.06
C THR A 141 7.58 -25.73 -6.88
N SER A 142 7.54 -24.44 -7.25
CA SER A 142 8.59 -23.77 -8.03
C SER A 142 9.90 -23.53 -7.27
N GLY A 143 10.01 -23.93 -5.99
CA GLY A 143 11.19 -23.67 -5.14
C GLY A 143 11.32 -22.20 -4.71
N CYS A 144 10.41 -21.33 -5.14
CA CYS A 144 10.24 -19.98 -4.62
C CYS A 144 9.45 -20.05 -3.30
N GLU A 145 10.01 -20.69 -2.28
CA GLU A 145 9.52 -20.53 -0.90
C GLU A 145 9.80 -19.07 -0.53
N PRO A 146 8.78 -18.20 -0.45
CA PRO A 146 9.04 -16.79 -0.34
C PRO A 146 9.37 -16.53 1.12
N SER A 147 10.63 -16.23 1.44
CA SER A 147 11.09 -15.84 2.78
C SER A 147 10.34 -14.62 3.39
N TRP A 148 9.46 -13.98 2.62
CA TRP A 148 8.53 -12.94 3.07
C TRP A 148 7.20 -13.45 3.64
N THR A 149 6.80 -14.72 3.41
CA THR A 149 5.56 -15.28 3.97
C THR A 149 5.66 -15.48 5.49
N THR A 150 6.87 -15.66 6.02
CA THR A 150 7.10 -15.99 7.43
C THR A 150 6.85 -14.81 8.38
N ASN A 151 6.86 -13.57 7.88
CA ASN A 151 6.76 -12.36 8.73
C ASN A 151 5.44 -11.58 8.61
N VAL A 152 4.62 -11.83 7.57
CA VAL A 152 3.37 -11.08 7.34
C VAL A 152 2.13 -11.80 7.88
N LEU A 153 2.19 -13.13 8.05
CA LEU A 153 1.02 -13.97 8.37
C LEU A 153 0.96 -14.51 9.81
N LYS A 154 1.89 -14.15 10.70
CA LYS A 154 1.78 -14.54 12.12
C LYS A 154 1.13 -13.41 12.92
N PRO A 155 -0.17 -13.49 13.26
CA PRO A 155 -0.71 -12.61 14.27
C PRO A 155 0.11 -12.78 15.56
N PRO A 156 0.40 -11.71 16.31
CA PRO A 156 1.10 -11.85 17.58
C PRO A 156 0.26 -12.78 18.46
N LEU A 157 0.84 -13.93 18.83
CA LEU A 157 0.27 -14.77 19.87
C LEU A 157 0.10 -13.86 21.09
N SER A 158 -1.15 -13.64 21.49
CA SER A 158 -1.47 -12.95 22.73
C SER A 158 -0.93 -13.81 23.87
N THR A 159 0.18 -13.39 24.47
CA THR A 159 0.57 -13.77 25.83
C THR A 159 -0.12 -12.87 26.84
#